data_AF-A0A2V7RGE5-F1
#
_entry.id   AF-A0A2V7RGE5-F1
#
_cell.length_a   1.000
_cell.length_b   1.000
_cell.length_c   1.000
_cell.angle_alpha   90.00
_cell.angle_beta   90.00
_cell.angle_gamma   90.00
#
_symmetry.space_group_name_H-M   'P 1'
#
loop_
_entity.id
_entity.type
_entity.pdbx_description
1 polymer ?
#
loop_
_entity_poly.entity_id
_entity_poly.type
_entity_poly.pdbx_seq_one_letter_code
_entity_poly.pdbx_strand_id
1 'polypeptide(L)'
;MSHRFRFVALVFAAPAISHAQVGRAGLPQHFEIDAAHSMMGFSVRFMGLSNVRGAFGTYAGTIMYEPSAPERSSVSVVILTKSLSTNSTSRDQHLRSPDFFDVERYPTIAFRSSVVHQADSGYVVDGDFTLHGVTKHLAIPFVMLNPPVSDAWGNQRMTFQGNLRISRKDYGILGTAFWNSEFDPGRMAVSDDVDIELLVSATVPNVDKWMDPAGDSLIKEINRQGVSATMAQLKAGRTSNPNIDSIGPFAYVVAAEKLAKAGRLTDAAGVYATAVELKPHSAMLLAREATLFARQGDRARALGIFEQLRQLDSTSTIAAEWLRVLQRK
;
A
#
# COMPACT_ATOMS: atom_id res chain seq x y z
N MET A 1 3.81 57.65 58.77
CA MET A 1 4.27 56.80 57.65
C MET A 1 3.35 55.59 57.55
N SER A 2 2.37 55.63 56.65
CA SER A 2 1.34 54.59 56.49
C SER A 2 1.42 54.02 55.08
N HIS A 3 1.98 52.82 54.95
CA HIS A 3 2.08 52.12 53.66
C HIS A 3 0.71 51.57 53.26
N ARG A 4 0.16 52.09 52.15
CA ARG A 4 -1.04 51.54 51.51
C ARG A 4 -0.62 50.38 50.59
N PHE A 5 -1.00 49.16 50.94
CA PHE A 5 -0.92 48.00 50.04
C PHE A 5 -1.99 48.14 48.95
N ARG A 6 -1.58 48.22 47.68
CA ARG A 6 -2.45 48.11 46.51
C ARG A 6 -2.64 46.62 46.19
N PHE A 7 -3.85 46.10 46.34
CA PHE A 7 -4.24 44.82 45.76
C PHE A 7 -4.38 44.97 44.24
N VAL A 8 -3.54 44.27 43.48
CA VAL A 8 -3.73 44.06 42.04
C VAL A 8 -4.67 42.88 41.88
N ALA A 9 -5.89 43.11 41.41
CA ALA A 9 -6.81 42.05 41.04
C ALA A 9 -6.31 41.41 39.74
N LEU A 10 -5.81 40.16 39.81
CA LEU A 10 -5.57 39.34 38.64
C LEU A 10 -6.94 38.91 38.06
N VAL A 11 -7.29 39.46 36.91
CA VAL A 11 -8.41 38.96 36.10
C VAL A 11 -7.91 37.69 35.39
N PHE A 12 -8.34 36.53 35.86
CA PHE A 12 -8.20 35.29 35.10
C PHE A 12 -9.18 35.33 33.93
N ALA A 13 -8.67 35.60 32.73
CA ALA A 13 -9.42 35.36 31.49
C ALA A 13 -9.57 33.84 31.33
N ALA A 14 -10.80 33.33 31.49
CA ALA A 14 -11.11 31.95 31.13
C ALA A 14 -10.87 31.77 29.61
N PRO A 15 -10.17 30.72 29.17
CA PRO A 15 -10.01 30.48 27.75
C PRO A 15 -11.38 30.18 27.15
N ALA A 16 -11.77 30.96 26.15
CA ALA A 16 -12.93 30.66 25.33
C ALA A 16 -12.71 29.27 24.71
N ILE A 17 -13.52 28.29 25.11
CA ILE A 17 -13.60 27.00 24.43
C ILE A 17 -14.24 27.30 23.06
N SER A 18 -13.37 27.55 22.08
CA SER A 18 -13.76 27.58 20.68
C SER A 18 -14.35 26.22 20.39
N HIS A 19 -15.66 26.18 20.09
CA HIS A 19 -16.30 24.97 19.61
C HIS A 19 -15.65 24.66 18.27
N ALA A 20 -14.65 23.77 18.29
CA ALA A 20 -14.14 23.18 17.08
C ALA A 20 -15.33 22.59 16.34
N GLN A 21 -15.67 23.15 15.19
CA GLN A 21 -16.56 22.50 14.26
C GLN A 21 -15.99 21.10 14.04
N VAL A 22 -16.74 20.07 14.41
CA VAL A 22 -16.44 18.70 14.00
C VAL A 22 -16.63 18.69 12.50
N GLY A 23 -15.58 19.08 11.79
CA GLY A 23 -15.50 18.99 10.35
C GLY A 23 -15.71 17.53 9.98
N ARG A 24 -16.55 17.29 8.98
CA ARG A 24 -16.75 15.99 8.36
C ARG A 24 -15.37 15.38 8.09
N ALA A 25 -15.00 14.34 8.84
CA ALA A 25 -13.65 13.79 8.80
C ALA A 25 -13.31 13.40 7.36
N GLY A 26 -12.19 13.93 6.84
CA GLY A 26 -11.74 13.67 5.47
C GLY A 26 -11.44 12.19 5.23
N LEU A 27 -11.30 11.80 3.95
CA LEU A 27 -10.78 10.47 3.62
C LEU A 27 -9.32 10.37 4.08
N PRO A 28 -8.86 9.21 4.60
CA PRO A 28 -7.45 8.97 4.86
C PRO A 28 -6.60 9.20 3.61
N GLN A 29 -5.34 9.59 3.80
CA GLN A 29 -4.40 9.74 2.71
C GLN A 29 -3.97 8.37 2.18
N HIS A 30 -4.15 8.14 0.88
CA HIS A 30 -3.78 6.89 0.22
C HIS A 30 -2.33 6.93 -0.23
N PHE A 31 -1.47 6.11 0.39
CA PHE A 31 -0.09 5.87 -0.01
C PHE A 31 0.08 4.44 -0.55
N GLU A 32 0.98 4.27 -1.52
CA GLU A 32 1.37 2.96 -2.05
C GLU A 32 2.81 2.65 -1.60
N ILE A 33 3.07 1.41 -1.16
CA ILE A 33 4.40 0.95 -0.78
C ILE A 33 5.31 0.95 -2.02
N ASP A 34 6.43 1.64 -1.91
CA ASP A 34 7.47 1.71 -2.91
C ASP A 34 8.47 0.57 -2.67
N ALA A 35 8.30 -0.52 -3.43
CA ALA A 35 9.12 -1.72 -3.30
C ALA A 35 10.62 -1.48 -3.57
N ALA A 36 10.97 -0.46 -4.37
CA ALA A 36 12.37 -0.16 -4.68
C ALA A 36 13.11 0.48 -3.49
N HIS A 37 12.37 1.06 -2.54
CA HIS A 37 12.91 1.73 -1.35
C HIS A 37 12.42 1.08 -0.05
N SER A 38 11.95 -0.16 -0.16
CA SER A 38 11.47 -0.96 0.97
C SER A 38 12.25 -2.27 1.08
N MET A 39 12.19 -2.89 2.25
CA MET A 39 12.77 -4.19 2.55
C MET A 39 11.77 -5.04 3.33
N MET A 40 11.50 -6.24 2.82
CA MET A 40 10.75 -7.30 3.50
C MET A 40 11.73 -8.44 3.80
N GLY A 41 12.53 -8.25 4.86
CA GLY A 41 13.67 -9.09 5.20
C GLY A 41 13.33 -10.11 6.29
N PHE A 42 14.11 -11.20 6.32
CA PHE A 42 14.09 -12.17 7.40
C PHE A 42 15.49 -12.72 7.68
N SER A 43 15.68 -13.24 8.89
CA SER A 43 16.86 -14.03 9.23
C SER A 43 16.52 -15.23 10.12
N VAL A 44 17.24 -16.33 9.91
CA VAL A 44 17.05 -17.59 10.63
C VAL A 44 18.40 -18.11 11.10
N ARG A 45 18.49 -18.53 12.35
CA ARG A 45 19.70 -19.15 12.91
C ARG A 45 19.90 -20.56 12.33
N PHE A 46 21.10 -20.83 11.83
CA PHE A 46 21.53 -22.13 11.30
C PHE A 46 22.57 -22.77 12.24
N MET A 47 22.25 -23.96 12.76
CA MET A 47 23.06 -24.76 13.69
C MET A 47 23.60 -24.01 14.91
N GLY A 48 22.95 -22.92 15.33
CA GLY A 48 23.47 -22.06 16.39
C GLY A 48 24.77 -21.31 16.03
N LEU A 49 25.28 -21.42 14.79
CA LEU A 49 26.55 -20.85 14.36
C LEU A 49 26.37 -19.50 13.66
N SER A 50 25.48 -19.44 12.68
CA SER A 50 25.35 -18.28 11.80
C SER A 50 23.89 -17.97 11.48
N ASN A 51 23.64 -16.75 10.99
CA ASN A 51 22.32 -16.36 10.51
C ASN A 51 22.30 -16.47 8.99
N VAL A 52 21.33 -17.22 8.46
CA VAL A 52 20.94 -17.14 7.07
C VAL A 52 19.98 -15.97 6.93
N ARG A 53 20.32 -15.01 6.07
CA ARG A 53 19.46 -13.87 5.76
C ARG A 53 18.80 -14.06 4.40
N GLY A 54 17.57 -13.60 4.29
CA GLY A 54 16.87 -13.51 3.01
C GLY A 54 15.89 -12.36 2.99
N ALA A 55 15.28 -12.14 1.83
CA ALA A 55 14.25 -11.15 1.62
C ALA A 55 13.31 -11.59 0.51
N PHE A 56 12.15 -10.94 0.43
CA PHE A 56 11.24 -11.05 -0.71
C PHE A 56 11.38 -9.82 -1.60
N GLY A 57 11.58 -10.03 -2.90
CA GLY A 57 11.82 -8.94 -3.86
C GLY A 57 10.56 -8.43 -4.57
N THR A 58 9.40 -9.11 -4.42
CA THR A 58 8.18 -8.73 -5.13
C THR A 58 7.00 -8.71 -4.16
N TYR A 59 6.47 -7.51 -3.94
CA TYR A 59 5.35 -7.24 -3.06
C TYR A 59 4.66 -5.95 -3.47
N ALA A 60 3.41 -5.81 -3.05
CA ALA A 60 2.62 -4.61 -3.16
C ALA A 60 1.99 -4.30 -1.80
N GLY A 61 1.76 -3.03 -1.53
CA GLY A 61 1.04 -2.65 -0.32
C GLY A 61 0.42 -1.27 -0.43
N THR A 62 -0.63 -1.09 0.36
CA THR A 62 -1.43 0.13 0.40
C THR A 62 -1.60 0.56 1.85
N ILE A 63 -1.36 1.83 2.12
CA ILE A 63 -1.53 2.45 3.43
C ILE A 63 -2.57 3.56 3.30
N MET A 64 -3.62 3.47 4.11
CA MET A 64 -4.57 4.54 4.37
C MET A 64 -4.11 5.25 5.64
N TYR A 65 -3.65 6.49 5.53
CA TYR A 65 -3.00 7.20 6.62
C TYR A 65 -3.85 8.38 7.11
N GLU A 66 -4.22 8.34 8.39
CA GLU A 66 -4.95 9.40 9.10
C GLU A 66 -4.25 9.66 10.44
N PRO A 67 -3.30 10.62 10.51
CA PRO A 67 -2.53 10.86 11.71
C PRO A 67 -3.35 11.44 12.86
N SER A 68 -4.46 12.14 12.55
CA SER A 68 -5.31 12.75 13.58
C SER A 68 -6.24 11.74 14.27
N ALA A 69 -6.41 10.57 13.65
CA ALA A 69 -7.24 9.48 14.12
C ALA A 69 -6.62 8.14 13.66
N PRO A 70 -5.53 7.68 14.30
CA PRO A 70 -4.78 6.50 13.86
C PRO A 70 -5.64 5.24 13.68
N GLU A 71 -6.71 5.07 14.45
CA GLU A 71 -7.68 3.96 14.29
C GLU A 71 -8.45 4.00 12.96
N ARG A 72 -8.46 5.14 12.27
CA ARG A 72 -8.95 5.31 10.89
C ARG A 72 -7.90 5.01 9.83
N SER A 73 -6.64 4.83 10.24
CA SER A 73 -5.59 4.31 9.37
C SER A 73 -5.71 2.81 9.17
N SER A 74 -5.18 2.31 8.06
CA SER A 74 -5.10 0.88 7.80
C SER A 74 -4.04 0.55 6.75
N VAL A 75 -3.62 -0.72 6.72
CA VAL A 75 -2.63 -1.23 5.79
C VAL A 75 -2.99 -2.63 5.30
N SER A 76 -2.72 -2.88 4.02
CA SER A 76 -2.69 -4.22 3.43
C SER A 76 -1.41 -4.41 2.65
N VAL A 77 -0.80 -5.59 2.76
CA VAL A 77 0.41 -5.98 2.04
C VAL A 77 0.21 -7.39 1.47
N VAL A 78 0.66 -7.60 0.24
CA VAL A 78 0.77 -8.91 -0.39
C VAL A 78 2.20 -9.08 -0.91
N ILE A 79 2.81 -10.22 -0.60
CA ILE A 79 4.17 -10.58 -1.00
C ILE A 79 4.10 -11.85 -1.85
N LEU A 80 4.80 -11.90 -2.99
CA LEU A 80 4.91 -13.12 -3.79
C LEU A 80 6.02 -14.01 -3.24
N THR A 81 5.67 -15.21 -2.77
CA THR A 81 6.62 -16.13 -2.11
C THR A 81 7.74 -16.57 -3.04
N LYS A 82 7.46 -16.69 -4.35
CA LYS A 82 8.45 -17.02 -5.39
C LYS A 82 9.62 -16.02 -5.46
N SER A 83 9.41 -14.78 -5.01
CA SER A 83 10.42 -13.71 -5.00
C SER A 83 11.44 -13.80 -3.86
N LEU A 84 11.32 -14.81 -2.99
CA LEU A 84 12.31 -15.16 -1.98
C LEU A 84 13.72 -15.23 -2.58
N SER A 85 14.69 -14.60 -1.91
CA SER A 85 16.12 -14.79 -2.17
C SER A 85 16.90 -14.82 -0.86
N THR A 86 17.86 -15.73 -0.76
CA THR A 86 18.88 -15.79 0.30
C THR A 86 20.29 -15.63 -0.29
N ASN A 87 20.39 -15.14 -1.53
CA ASN A 87 21.62 -15.06 -2.33
C ASN A 87 22.30 -16.42 -2.58
N SER A 88 21.53 -17.52 -2.58
CA SER A 88 22.03 -18.86 -2.88
C SER A 88 21.00 -19.60 -3.71
N THR A 89 21.27 -19.75 -5.01
CA THR A 89 20.32 -20.34 -5.97
C THR A 89 19.82 -21.73 -5.54
N SER A 90 20.71 -22.59 -5.04
CA SER A 90 20.34 -23.94 -4.58
C SER A 90 19.45 -23.91 -3.34
N ARG A 91 19.77 -23.05 -2.36
CA ARG A 91 18.94 -22.89 -1.16
C ARG A 91 17.60 -22.27 -1.50
N ASP A 92 17.56 -21.28 -2.38
CA ASP A 92 16.32 -20.63 -2.80
C ASP A 92 15.42 -21.59 -3.59
N GLN A 93 16.00 -22.51 -4.37
CA GLN A 93 15.24 -23.59 -5.00
C GLN A 93 14.61 -24.53 -3.97
N HIS A 94 15.38 -24.93 -2.95
CA HIS A 94 14.88 -25.79 -1.88
C HIS A 94 13.83 -25.10 -1.01
N LEU A 95 14.04 -23.83 -0.62
CA LEU A 95 13.07 -23.08 0.16
C LEU A 95 11.74 -22.89 -0.56
N ARG A 96 11.74 -22.87 -1.91
CA ARG A 96 10.50 -22.80 -2.69
C ARG A 96 9.77 -24.14 -2.81
N SER A 97 10.40 -25.26 -2.45
CA SER A 97 9.81 -26.60 -2.55
C SER A 97 8.69 -26.83 -1.52
N PRO A 98 7.91 -27.91 -1.66
CA PRO A 98 6.94 -28.36 -0.67
C PRO A 98 7.50 -28.63 0.73
N ASP A 99 8.83 -28.75 0.88
CA ASP A 99 9.45 -28.96 2.19
C ASP A 99 9.44 -27.69 3.04
N PHE A 100 9.29 -26.51 2.42
CA PHE A 100 9.35 -25.21 3.07
C PHE A 100 8.17 -24.30 2.70
N PHE A 101 8.33 -23.36 1.76
CA PHE A 101 7.30 -22.38 1.46
C PHE A 101 6.20 -22.90 0.52
N ASP A 102 6.44 -24.03 -0.18
CA ASP A 102 5.53 -24.64 -1.16
C ASP A 102 4.88 -23.56 -2.06
N VAL A 103 5.72 -22.82 -2.80
CA VAL A 103 5.30 -21.56 -3.45
C VAL A 103 4.27 -21.75 -4.56
N GLU A 104 4.14 -22.97 -5.07
CA GLU A 104 3.11 -23.31 -6.05
C GLU A 104 1.73 -23.46 -5.37
N ARG A 105 1.68 -23.97 -4.13
CA ARG A 105 0.45 -24.09 -3.33
C ARG A 105 0.12 -22.82 -2.55
N TYR A 106 1.14 -22.12 -2.05
CA TYR A 106 1.03 -20.89 -1.28
C TYR A 106 1.84 -19.77 -1.97
N PRO A 107 1.30 -19.21 -3.07
CA PRO A 107 2.03 -18.22 -3.89
C PRO A 107 2.18 -16.86 -3.20
N THR A 108 1.44 -16.61 -2.12
CA THR A 108 1.40 -15.31 -1.45
C THR A 108 1.56 -15.42 0.08
N ILE A 109 2.18 -14.38 0.63
CA ILE A 109 2.08 -14.01 2.05
C ILE A 109 1.24 -12.73 2.09
N ALA A 110 0.31 -12.64 3.03
CA ALA A 110 -0.56 -11.48 3.16
C ALA A 110 -0.56 -10.95 4.59
N PHE A 111 -0.60 -9.63 4.73
CA PHE A 111 -0.89 -8.95 5.98
C PHE A 111 -2.04 -7.97 5.78
N ARG A 112 -3.01 -8.01 6.69
CA ARG A 112 -4.16 -7.09 6.68
C ARG A 112 -4.41 -6.54 8.07
N SER A 113 -4.24 -5.23 8.24
CA SER A 113 -4.47 -4.60 9.54
C SER A 113 -5.93 -4.66 9.97
N SER A 114 -6.11 -4.74 11.29
CA SER A 114 -7.39 -4.65 11.99
C SER A 114 -7.52 -3.29 12.70
N VAL A 115 -6.46 -2.86 13.39
CA VAL A 115 -6.39 -1.58 14.10
C VAL A 115 -4.95 -1.05 14.07
N VAL A 116 -4.81 0.28 14.11
CA VAL A 116 -3.54 0.97 14.21
C VAL A 116 -3.57 1.83 15.47
N HIS A 117 -2.60 1.65 16.34
CA HIS A 117 -2.46 2.37 17.59
C HIS A 117 -1.29 3.35 17.51
N GLN A 118 -1.49 4.57 17.98
CA GLN A 118 -0.38 5.50 18.21
C GLN A 118 0.54 4.94 19.29
N ALA A 119 1.85 5.02 19.04
CA ALA A 119 2.90 4.77 20.02
C ALA A 119 3.86 5.97 20.06
N ASP A 120 4.76 5.99 21.05
CA ASP A 120 5.66 7.13 21.30
C ASP A 120 6.52 7.51 20.09
N SER A 121 7.10 6.51 19.42
CA SER A 121 8.01 6.71 18.27
C SER A 121 7.40 6.30 16.94
N GLY A 122 6.09 6.07 16.86
CA GLY A 122 5.42 5.58 15.65
C GLY A 122 4.09 4.92 15.96
N TYR A 123 3.93 3.65 15.57
CA TYR A 123 2.66 2.94 15.68
C TYR A 123 2.84 1.49 16.09
N VAL A 124 1.82 0.90 16.69
CA VAL A 124 1.64 -0.55 16.73
C VAL A 124 0.49 -0.89 15.77
N VAL A 125 0.74 -1.83 14.86
CA VAL A 125 -0.22 -2.25 13.85
C VAL A 125 -0.62 -3.69 14.10
N ASP A 126 -1.85 -3.87 14.56
CA ASP A 126 -2.45 -5.19 14.77
C ASP A 126 -3.12 -5.67 13.50
N GLY A 127 -2.94 -6.94 13.14
CA GLY A 127 -3.52 -7.46 11.92
C GLY A 127 -3.36 -8.96 11.73
N ASP A 128 -4.08 -9.45 10.73
CA ASP A 128 -4.05 -10.84 10.33
C ASP A 128 -2.89 -11.04 9.36
N PHE A 129 -1.97 -11.92 9.73
CA PHE A 129 -0.84 -12.36 8.93
C PHE A 129 -1.07 -13.79 8.45
N THR A 130 -1.11 -13.96 7.14
CA THR A 130 -1.28 -15.26 6.48
C THR A 130 0.02 -15.68 5.82
N LEU A 131 0.55 -16.83 6.23
CA LEU A 131 1.73 -17.47 5.66
C LEU A 131 1.47 -18.97 5.55
N HIS A 132 1.78 -19.56 4.39
CA HIS A 132 1.65 -21.00 4.15
C HIS A 132 0.24 -21.55 4.50
N GLY A 133 -0.79 -20.76 4.14
CA GLY A 133 -2.20 -21.10 4.37
C GLY A 133 -2.71 -20.92 5.80
N VAL A 134 -1.84 -20.62 6.77
CA VAL A 134 -2.20 -20.39 8.17
C VAL A 134 -2.27 -18.90 8.44
N THR A 135 -3.36 -18.45 9.07
CA THR A 135 -3.55 -17.05 9.48
C THR A 135 -3.41 -16.91 10.98
N LYS A 136 -2.57 -15.96 11.43
CA LYS A 136 -2.40 -15.60 12.83
C LYS A 136 -2.46 -14.10 13.01
N HIS A 137 -2.96 -13.69 14.17
CA HIS A 137 -2.99 -12.28 14.55
C HIS A 137 -1.63 -11.84 15.09
N LEU A 138 -1.08 -10.75 14.58
CA LEU A 138 0.21 -10.18 14.98
C LEU A 138 0.06 -8.70 15.32
N ALA A 139 0.81 -8.25 16.32
CA ALA A 139 1.03 -6.85 16.66
C ALA A 139 2.43 -6.45 16.20
N ILE A 140 2.53 -5.57 15.21
CA ILE A 140 3.82 -5.17 14.64
C ILE A 140 4.17 -3.75 15.11
N PRO A 141 5.23 -3.58 15.94
CA PRO A 141 5.71 -2.25 16.31
C PRO A 141 6.48 -1.63 15.15
N PHE A 142 6.14 -0.39 14.82
CA PHE A 142 6.81 0.43 13.82
C PHE A 142 7.31 1.73 14.44
N VAL A 143 8.58 2.04 14.20
CA VAL A 143 9.14 3.37 14.37
C VAL A 143 8.89 4.15 13.09
N MET A 144 8.35 5.36 13.20
CA MET A 144 8.27 6.29 12.07
C MET A 144 9.63 6.98 11.92
N LEU A 145 10.33 6.69 10.83
CA LEU A 145 11.62 7.33 10.55
C LEU A 145 11.43 8.76 10.02
N ASN A 146 10.38 8.95 9.21
CA ASN A 146 9.96 10.27 8.78
C ASN A 146 8.44 10.31 8.55
N PRO A 147 7.77 11.41 8.94
CA PRO A 147 6.40 11.66 8.54
C PRO A 147 6.32 11.88 7.02
N PRO A 148 5.11 12.01 6.44
CA PRO A 148 4.96 12.47 5.06
C PRO A 148 5.74 13.75 4.79
N VAL A 149 6.72 13.67 3.89
CA VAL A 149 7.56 14.78 3.44
C VAL A 149 7.73 14.72 1.93
N SER A 150 7.93 15.88 1.28
CA SER A 150 8.26 15.93 -0.15
C SER A 150 9.69 15.43 -0.39
N ASP A 151 9.86 14.47 -1.32
CA ASP A 151 11.17 14.06 -1.81
C ASP A 151 11.70 14.98 -2.93
N ALA A 152 12.90 14.68 -3.45
CA ALA A 152 13.55 15.47 -4.50
C ALA A 152 12.77 15.52 -5.83
N TRP A 153 11.84 14.59 -6.06
CA TRP A 153 10.92 14.55 -7.20
C TRP A 153 9.54 15.14 -6.87
N GLY A 154 9.34 15.57 -5.62
CA GLY A 154 8.10 16.16 -5.11
C GLY A 154 7.03 15.12 -4.76
N ASN A 155 7.36 13.83 -4.75
CA ASN A 155 6.43 12.83 -4.22
C ASN A 155 6.29 13.06 -2.70
N GLN A 156 5.11 12.85 -2.14
CA GLN A 156 5.01 12.71 -0.68
C GLN A 156 5.52 11.33 -0.30
N ARG A 157 6.42 11.24 0.68
CA ARG A 157 7.03 10.00 1.13
C ARG A 157 7.00 9.92 2.65
N MET A 158 6.68 8.74 3.17
CA MET A 158 6.83 8.39 4.58
C MET A 158 7.58 7.07 4.70
N THR A 159 8.30 6.88 5.81
CA THR A 159 9.08 5.66 6.03
C THR A 159 8.92 5.16 7.45
N PHE A 160 8.74 3.85 7.57
CA PHE A 160 8.62 3.13 8.83
C PHE A 160 9.66 2.02 8.91
N GLN A 161 10.12 1.73 10.11
CA GLN A 161 10.93 0.55 10.40
C GLN A 161 10.22 -0.31 11.44
N GLY A 162 10.09 -1.61 11.18
CA GLY A 162 9.45 -2.54 12.09
C GLY A 162 10.27 -3.82 12.21
N ASN A 163 10.23 -4.44 13.39
CA ASN A 163 10.87 -5.73 13.62
C ASN A 163 9.92 -6.60 14.43
N LEU A 164 9.89 -7.89 14.13
CA LEU A 164 9.17 -8.88 14.93
C LEU A 164 9.84 -10.25 14.82
N ARG A 165 9.48 -11.14 15.73
CA ARG A 165 9.88 -12.54 15.68
C ARG A 165 8.65 -13.42 15.60
N ILE A 166 8.68 -14.41 14.71
CA ILE A 166 7.64 -15.45 14.59
C ILE A 166 8.28 -16.83 14.67
N SER A 167 7.48 -17.86 14.94
CA SER A 167 7.90 -19.24 14.74
C SER A 167 7.46 -19.72 13.36
N ARG A 168 8.35 -20.32 12.56
CA ARG A 168 7.95 -20.94 11.27
C ARG A 168 7.06 -22.17 11.45
N LYS A 169 7.14 -22.85 12.60
CA LYS A 169 6.31 -24.02 12.94
C LYS A 169 4.84 -23.65 13.07
N ASP A 170 4.56 -22.43 13.53
CA ASP A 170 3.20 -21.91 13.64
C ASP A 170 2.46 -21.87 12.30
N TYR A 171 3.20 -21.90 11.19
CA TYR A 171 2.67 -21.85 9.83
C TYR A 171 2.88 -23.17 9.07
N GLY A 172 3.36 -24.23 9.74
CA GLY A 172 3.61 -25.53 9.13
C GLY A 172 4.84 -25.60 8.22
N ILE A 173 5.74 -24.61 8.28
CA ILE A 173 6.99 -24.61 7.51
C ILE A 173 8.04 -25.35 8.34
N LEU A 174 8.09 -26.67 8.22
CA LEU A 174 8.91 -27.54 9.08
C LEU A 174 10.28 -27.90 8.48
N GLY A 175 10.42 -27.89 7.16
CA GLY A 175 11.56 -28.52 6.50
C GLY A 175 11.43 -30.05 6.51
N THR A 176 12.40 -30.73 5.90
CA THR A 176 12.49 -32.20 5.97
C THR A 176 13.02 -32.69 7.33
N ALA A 177 12.81 -33.97 7.61
CA ALA A 177 13.39 -34.65 8.77
C ALA A 177 14.93 -34.58 8.80
N PHE A 178 15.60 -34.35 7.66
CA PHE A 178 17.05 -34.12 7.63
C PHE A 178 17.44 -32.83 8.38
N TRP A 179 16.61 -31.79 8.29
CA TRP A 179 16.92 -30.50 8.93
C TRP A 179 16.64 -30.52 10.42
N ASN A 180 15.58 -31.22 10.85
CA ASN A 180 15.21 -31.38 12.25
C ASN A 180 14.57 -32.77 12.45
N SER A 181 15.37 -33.81 12.72
CA SER A 181 14.87 -35.20 12.78
C SER A 181 14.06 -35.49 14.05
N GLU A 182 14.36 -34.81 15.16
CA GLU A 182 13.63 -34.87 16.44
C GLU A 182 13.82 -33.52 17.16
N PHE A 183 12.86 -33.10 17.99
CA PHE A 183 12.95 -31.85 18.77
C PHE A 183 14.03 -31.97 19.85
N ASP A 184 15.28 -31.75 19.46
CA ASP A 184 16.42 -31.55 20.35
C ASP A 184 16.94 -30.12 20.14
N PRO A 185 16.68 -29.18 21.08
CA PRO A 185 17.16 -27.81 21.01
C PRO A 185 18.68 -27.68 20.84
N GLY A 186 19.46 -28.71 21.18
CA GLY A 186 20.92 -28.78 21.00
C GLY A 186 21.37 -29.32 19.65
N ARG A 187 20.46 -29.80 18.78
CA ARG A 187 20.77 -30.42 17.47
C ARG A 187 19.97 -29.87 16.29
N MET A 188 19.12 -28.86 16.49
CA MET A 188 18.36 -28.26 15.38
C MET A 188 19.29 -27.61 14.35
N ALA A 189 19.21 -28.05 13.09
CA ALA A 189 20.00 -27.44 12.02
C ALA A 189 19.40 -26.08 11.61
N VAL A 190 18.07 -25.96 11.62
CA VAL A 190 17.36 -24.72 11.27
C VAL A 190 16.43 -24.32 12.41
N SER A 191 16.69 -23.14 12.99
CA SER A 191 15.87 -22.55 14.06
C SER A 191 14.40 -22.44 13.67
N ASP A 192 13.53 -22.56 14.67
CA ASP A 192 12.11 -22.30 14.50
C ASP A 192 11.81 -20.79 14.52
N ASP A 193 12.57 -20.05 15.32
CA ASP A 193 12.49 -18.59 15.38
C ASP A 193 13.00 -17.97 14.08
N VAL A 194 12.18 -17.08 13.53
CA VAL A 194 12.45 -16.26 12.37
C VAL A 194 12.35 -14.80 12.79
N ASP A 195 13.47 -14.08 12.69
CA ASP A 195 13.50 -12.63 12.85
C ASP A 195 13.04 -11.98 11.54
N ILE A 196 12.07 -11.09 11.60
CA ILE A 196 11.56 -10.31 10.46
C ILE A 196 12.01 -8.87 10.63
N GLU A 197 12.59 -8.32 9.57
CA GLU A 197 13.07 -6.95 9.49
C GLU A 197 12.34 -6.22 8.36
N LEU A 198 11.64 -5.13 8.71
CA LEU A 198 10.83 -4.35 7.78
C LEU A 198 11.38 -2.94 7.69
N LEU A 199 11.65 -2.49 6.47
CA LEU A 199 11.80 -1.08 6.12
C LEU A 199 10.72 -0.77 5.08
N VAL A 200 9.75 0.05 5.42
CA VAL A 200 8.60 0.33 4.55
C VAL A 200 8.63 1.79 4.17
N SER A 201 8.95 2.08 2.91
CA SER A 201 8.79 3.41 2.33
C SER A 201 7.56 3.42 1.44
N ALA A 202 6.69 4.40 1.62
CA ALA A 202 5.46 4.53 0.86
C ALA A 202 5.31 5.95 0.30
N THR A 203 4.65 6.06 -0.85
CA THR A 203 4.56 7.33 -1.59
C THR A 203 3.16 7.69 -2.05
N VAL A 204 2.92 8.99 -2.15
CA VAL A 204 1.95 9.59 -3.07
C VAL A 204 2.73 10.20 -4.22
N PRO A 205 2.64 9.66 -5.44
CA PRO A 205 3.41 10.15 -6.57
C PRO A 205 3.07 11.59 -6.95
N ASN A 206 4.08 12.34 -7.37
CA ASN A 206 3.91 13.63 -8.01
C ASN A 206 3.63 13.45 -9.50
N VAL A 207 2.36 13.54 -9.87
CA VAL A 207 1.89 13.32 -11.25
C VAL A 207 2.48 14.30 -12.28
N ASP A 208 3.02 15.45 -11.85
CA ASP A 208 3.68 16.41 -12.77
C ASP A 208 5.00 15.85 -13.31
N LYS A 209 5.64 14.95 -12.56
CA LYS A 209 6.90 14.32 -12.94
C LYS A 209 6.73 13.06 -13.76
N TRP A 210 5.49 12.60 -13.96
CA TRP A 210 5.25 11.45 -14.83
C TRP A 210 5.51 11.82 -16.29
N MET A 211 6.37 11.03 -16.92
CA MET A 211 6.76 11.19 -18.31
C MET A 211 6.23 10.00 -19.12
N ASP A 212 5.26 10.28 -19.99
CA ASP A 212 4.73 9.30 -20.95
C ASP A 212 4.33 10.05 -22.23
N PRO A 213 5.07 9.87 -23.35
CA PRO A 213 4.80 10.62 -24.58
C PRO A 213 3.38 10.43 -25.13
N ALA A 214 2.77 9.25 -24.93
CA ALA A 214 1.42 8.97 -25.39
C ALA A 214 0.38 9.68 -24.50
N GLY A 215 0.56 9.64 -23.17
CA GLY A 215 -0.27 10.38 -22.22
C GLY A 215 -0.20 11.88 -22.43
N ASP A 216 1.00 12.42 -22.66
CA ASP A 216 1.19 13.85 -22.95
C ASP A 216 0.56 14.26 -24.29
N SER A 217 0.64 13.40 -25.31
CA SER A 217 -0.05 13.62 -26.59
C SER A 217 -1.57 13.60 -26.44
N LEU A 218 -2.09 12.70 -25.60
CA LEU A 218 -3.52 12.62 -25.29
C LEU A 218 -4.02 13.91 -24.63
N ILE A 219 -3.28 14.47 -23.67
CA ILE A 219 -3.64 15.75 -23.04
C ILE A 219 -3.65 16.89 -24.07
N LYS A 220 -2.65 16.97 -24.95
CA LYS A 220 -2.61 17.99 -26.01
C LYS A 220 -3.86 17.92 -26.89
N GLU A 221 -4.26 16.71 -27.26
CA GLU A 221 -5.44 16.49 -28.09
C GLU A 221 -6.74 16.83 -27.35
N ILE A 222 -6.86 16.44 -26.09
CA ILE A 222 -7.97 16.84 -25.21
C ILE A 222 -8.07 18.36 -25.06
N ASN A 223 -6.94 19.08 -24.99
CA ASN A 223 -6.92 20.54 -24.96
C ASN A 223 -7.36 21.16 -26.29
N ARG A 224 -7.10 20.48 -27.42
CA ARG A 224 -7.41 20.97 -28.76
C ARG A 224 -8.89 20.83 -29.12
N GLN A 225 -9.49 19.66 -28.84
CA GLN A 225 -10.84 19.33 -29.31
C GLN A 225 -11.80 18.82 -28.22
N GLY A 226 -11.36 18.80 -26.96
CA GLY A 226 -12.16 18.32 -25.83
C GLY A 226 -12.09 16.81 -25.62
N VAL A 227 -12.41 16.36 -24.39
CA VAL A 227 -12.34 14.95 -24.02
C VAL A 227 -13.27 14.08 -24.86
N SER A 228 -14.51 14.51 -25.08
CA SER A 228 -15.51 13.69 -25.78
C SER A 228 -15.12 13.39 -27.22
N ALA A 229 -14.67 14.40 -27.97
CA ALA A 229 -14.23 14.23 -29.35
C ALA A 229 -12.96 13.35 -29.42
N THR A 230 -11.99 13.59 -28.54
CA THR A 230 -10.75 12.82 -28.49
C THR A 230 -11.00 11.35 -28.13
N MET A 231 -11.81 11.07 -27.11
CA MET A 231 -12.11 9.69 -26.72
C MET A 231 -12.96 8.97 -27.77
N ALA A 232 -13.91 9.66 -28.43
CA ALA A 232 -14.66 9.09 -29.55
C ALA A 232 -13.74 8.74 -30.74
N GLN A 233 -12.79 9.62 -31.06
CA GLN A 233 -11.79 9.37 -32.11
C GLN A 233 -10.90 8.19 -31.76
N LEU A 234 -10.47 8.05 -30.49
CA LEU A 234 -9.68 6.89 -30.05
C LEU A 234 -10.46 5.58 -30.19
N LYS A 235 -11.74 5.57 -29.81
CA LYS A 235 -12.62 4.40 -29.98
C LYS A 235 -12.77 4.02 -31.45
N ALA A 236 -13.08 5.00 -32.32
CA ALA A 236 -13.26 4.78 -33.76
C ALA A 236 -11.94 4.44 -34.48
N GLY A 237 -10.84 5.03 -34.04
CA GLY A 237 -9.49 4.79 -34.55
C GLY A 237 -9.00 3.38 -34.25
N ARG A 238 -9.47 2.74 -33.18
CA ARG A 238 -9.13 1.34 -32.87
C ARG A 238 -9.75 0.34 -33.85
N THR A 239 -10.91 0.67 -34.42
CA THR A 239 -11.49 -0.11 -35.52
C THR A 239 -10.76 0.06 -36.87
N SER A 240 -9.79 0.97 -36.98
CA SER A 240 -9.18 1.35 -38.27
C SER A 240 -7.66 1.60 -38.28
N ASN A 241 -6.96 1.69 -37.14
CA ASN A 241 -5.53 2.00 -37.05
C ASN A 241 -4.83 1.30 -35.85
N PRO A 242 -3.94 0.32 -36.10
CA PRO A 242 -3.25 -0.45 -35.05
C PRO A 242 -2.25 0.38 -34.21
N ASN A 243 -1.84 1.58 -34.64
CA ASN A 243 -0.94 2.43 -33.85
C ASN A 243 -1.65 3.12 -32.66
N ILE A 244 -2.97 3.32 -32.71
CA ILE A 244 -3.76 3.80 -31.55
C ILE A 244 -3.97 2.67 -30.54
N ASP A 245 -3.98 1.43 -31.00
CA ASP A 245 -4.04 0.22 -30.19
C ASP A 245 -2.83 0.06 -29.24
N SER A 246 -1.72 0.73 -29.58
CA SER A 246 -0.46 0.73 -28.83
C SER A 246 -0.48 1.55 -27.54
N ILE A 247 -1.51 2.37 -27.30
CA ILE A 247 -1.61 3.17 -26.08
C ILE A 247 -1.81 2.23 -24.89
N GLY A 248 -0.79 2.13 -24.03
CA GLY A 248 -0.82 1.33 -22.82
C GLY A 248 -1.74 1.94 -21.75
N PRO A 249 -2.23 1.14 -20.79
CA PRO A 249 -3.03 1.64 -19.67
C PRO A 249 -2.40 2.85 -18.94
N PHE A 250 -1.08 2.88 -18.81
CA PHE A 250 -0.38 3.95 -18.09
C PHE A 250 -0.54 5.32 -18.75
N ALA A 251 -0.56 5.39 -20.09
CA ALA A 251 -0.76 6.64 -20.81
C ALA A 251 -2.11 7.30 -20.49
N TYR A 252 -3.18 6.50 -20.36
CA TYR A 252 -4.49 6.98 -19.91
C TYR A 252 -4.45 7.47 -18.47
N VAL A 253 -3.76 6.75 -17.58
CA VAL A 253 -3.57 7.15 -16.18
C VAL A 253 -2.83 8.49 -16.09
N VAL A 254 -1.75 8.67 -16.85
CA VAL A 254 -1.01 9.95 -16.92
C VAL A 254 -1.91 11.08 -17.37
N ALA A 255 -2.68 10.89 -18.45
CA ALA A 255 -3.58 11.90 -18.95
C ALA A 255 -4.67 12.27 -17.93
N ALA A 256 -5.34 11.27 -17.37
CA ALA A 256 -6.43 11.47 -16.42
C ALA A 256 -5.96 12.08 -15.09
N GLU A 257 -4.83 11.63 -14.52
CA GLU A 257 -4.31 12.17 -13.26
C GLU A 257 -3.82 13.62 -13.42
N LYS A 258 -3.17 13.96 -14.54
CA LYS A 258 -2.78 15.36 -14.83
C LYS A 258 -4.01 16.26 -15.02
N LEU A 259 -5.05 15.79 -15.70
CA LEU A 259 -6.33 16.51 -15.83
C LEU A 259 -7.01 16.69 -14.47
N ALA A 260 -7.08 15.63 -13.65
CA ALA A 260 -7.67 15.69 -12.32
C ALA A 260 -6.94 16.68 -11.41
N LYS A 261 -5.60 16.68 -11.42
CA LYS A 261 -4.79 17.64 -10.68
C LYS A 261 -5.00 19.08 -11.15
N ALA A 262 -5.23 19.29 -12.44
CA ALA A 262 -5.61 20.59 -12.99
C ALA A 262 -7.07 21.00 -12.69
N GLY A 263 -7.80 20.24 -11.85
CA GLY A 263 -9.20 20.49 -11.49
C GLY A 263 -10.21 20.05 -12.55
N ARG A 264 -9.77 19.42 -13.65
CA ARG A 264 -10.63 18.96 -14.76
C ARG A 264 -11.15 17.55 -14.49
N LEU A 265 -11.85 17.40 -13.37
CA LEU A 265 -12.32 16.12 -12.83
C LEU A 265 -13.28 15.38 -13.78
N THR A 266 -14.16 16.10 -14.47
CA THR A 266 -15.08 15.53 -15.47
C THR A 266 -14.32 14.96 -16.67
N ASP A 267 -13.28 15.66 -17.14
CA ASP A 267 -12.47 15.19 -18.25
C ASP A 267 -11.64 13.96 -17.85
N ALA A 268 -11.07 13.96 -16.65
CA ALA A 268 -10.37 12.80 -16.10
C ALA A 268 -11.29 11.57 -16.03
N ALA A 269 -12.53 11.73 -15.54
CA ALA A 269 -13.52 10.66 -15.51
C ALA A 269 -13.88 10.18 -16.93
N GLY A 270 -14.01 11.08 -17.90
CA GLY A 270 -14.25 10.72 -19.31
C GLY A 270 -13.12 9.92 -19.94
N VAL A 271 -11.87 10.25 -19.59
CA VAL A 271 -10.68 9.47 -20.00
C VAL A 271 -10.71 8.08 -19.41
N TYR A 272 -10.94 7.94 -18.10
CA TYR A 272 -11.00 6.63 -17.43
C TYR A 272 -12.13 5.75 -17.95
N ALA A 273 -13.33 6.29 -18.08
CA ALA A 273 -14.49 5.53 -18.56
C ALA A 273 -14.21 4.90 -19.93
N THR A 274 -13.59 5.65 -20.85
CA THR A 274 -13.20 5.12 -22.16
C THR A 274 -12.01 4.15 -22.03
N ALA A 275 -11.02 4.45 -21.20
CA ALA A 275 -9.85 3.59 -21.04
C ALA A 275 -10.24 2.20 -20.48
N VAL A 276 -11.17 2.15 -19.53
CA VAL A 276 -11.71 0.90 -18.95
C VAL A 276 -12.56 0.15 -19.97
N GLU A 277 -13.40 0.81 -20.75
CA GLU A 277 -14.13 0.17 -21.86
C GLU A 277 -13.18 -0.47 -22.87
N LEU A 278 -12.08 0.22 -23.18
CA LEU A 278 -11.06 -0.25 -24.11
C LEU A 278 -10.17 -1.36 -23.52
N LYS A 279 -9.97 -1.39 -22.19
CA LYS A 279 -9.08 -2.34 -21.51
C LYS A 279 -9.71 -2.80 -20.18
N PRO A 280 -10.83 -3.56 -20.24
CA PRO A 280 -11.67 -3.86 -19.07
C PRO A 280 -11.00 -4.75 -18.02
N HIS A 281 -9.90 -5.43 -18.38
CA HIS A 281 -9.12 -6.27 -17.47
C HIS A 281 -7.88 -5.56 -16.91
N SER A 282 -7.76 -4.24 -17.05
CA SER A 282 -6.65 -3.50 -16.45
C SER A 282 -6.96 -3.13 -15.00
N ALA A 283 -6.38 -3.89 -14.06
CA ALA A 283 -6.47 -3.61 -12.63
C ALA A 283 -6.06 -2.17 -12.27
N MET A 284 -5.01 -1.65 -12.92
CA MET A 284 -4.53 -0.28 -12.72
C MET A 284 -5.58 0.78 -13.13
N LEU A 285 -6.27 0.60 -14.26
CA LEU A 285 -7.29 1.56 -14.70
C LEU A 285 -8.49 1.55 -13.75
N LEU A 286 -8.98 0.37 -13.38
CA LEU A 286 -10.07 0.23 -12.41
C LEU A 286 -9.72 0.87 -11.06
N ALA A 287 -8.51 0.62 -10.56
CA ALA A 287 -8.04 1.18 -9.29
C ALA A 287 -8.02 2.72 -9.30
N ARG A 288 -7.49 3.31 -10.39
CA ARG A 288 -7.35 4.77 -10.51
C ARG A 288 -8.70 5.45 -10.75
N GLU A 289 -9.57 4.87 -11.59
CA GLU A 289 -10.94 5.36 -11.80
C GLU A 289 -11.75 5.34 -10.49
N ALA A 290 -11.74 4.21 -9.77
CA ALA A 290 -12.46 4.10 -8.50
C ALA A 290 -11.94 5.09 -7.44
N THR A 291 -10.61 5.29 -7.39
CA THR A 291 -9.99 6.28 -6.51
C THR A 291 -10.42 7.72 -6.86
N LEU A 292 -10.53 8.04 -8.15
CA LEU A 292 -11.04 9.34 -8.60
C LEU A 292 -12.47 9.58 -8.11
N PHE A 293 -13.37 8.61 -8.30
CA PHE A 293 -14.76 8.72 -7.81
C PHE A 293 -14.84 8.81 -6.28
N ALA A 294 -14.01 8.06 -5.56
CA ALA A 294 -13.95 8.14 -4.10
C ALA A 294 -13.58 9.55 -3.63
N ARG A 295 -12.56 10.17 -4.24
CA ARG A 295 -12.12 11.55 -3.94
C ARG A 295 -13.19 12.61 -4.29
N GLN A 296 -14.00 12.34 -5.31
CA GLN A 296 -15.14 13.20 -5.70
C GLN A 296 -16.35 13.04 -4.78
N GLY A 297 -16.36 12.05 -3.87
CA GLY A 297 -17.49 11.74 -3.01
C GLY A 297 -18.56 10.87 -3.67
N ASP A 298 -18.35 10.38 -4.91
CA ASP A 298 -19.22 9.40 -5.55
C ASP A 298 -18.91 7.99 -5.01
N ARG A 299 -19.31 7.78 -3.76
CA ARG A 299 -19.08 6.55 -3.00
C ARG A 299 -19.69 5.33 -3.69
N ALA A 300 -20.87 5.47 -4.31
CA ALA A 300 -21.57 4.37 -4.92
C ALA A 300 -20.81 3.81 -6.13
N ARG A 301 -20.36 4.68 -7.04
CA ARG A 301 -19.55 4.26 -8.18
C ARG A 301 -18.20 3.70 -7.76
N ALA A 302 -17.52 4.37 -6.82
CA ALA A 302 -16.23 3.91 -6.31
C ALA A 302 -16.33 2.49 -5.72
N LEU A 303 -17.33 2.22 -4.89
CA LEU A 303 -17.57 0.88 -4.33
C LEU A 303 -17.79 -0.17 -5.42
N GLY A 304 -18.63 0.11 -6.41
CA GLY A 304 -18.89 -0.83 -7.51
C GLY A 304 -17.63 -1.21 -8.28
N ILE A 305 -16.78 -0.22 -8.61
CA ILE A 305 -15.55 -0.45 -9.37
C ILE A 305 -14.48 -1.14 -8.50
N PHE A 306 -14.35 -0.80 -7.22
CA PHE A 306 -13.43 -1.51 -6.33
C PHE A 306 -13.85 -2.98 -6.12
N GLU A 307 -15.14 -3.28 -6.10
CA GLU A 307 -15.62 -4.66 -6.09
C GLU A 307 -15.29 -5.42 -7.38
N GLN A 308 -15.46 -4.76 -8.53
CA GLN A 308 -15.01 -5.32 -9.81
C GLN A 308 -13.50 -5.58 -9.81
N LEU A 309 -12.69 -4.65 -9.31
CA LEU A 309 -11.25 -4.82 -9.18
C LEU A 309 -10.91 -6.00 -8.26
N ARG A 310 -11.59 -6.15 -7.13
CA ARG A 310 -11.38 -7.29 -6.20
C ARG A 310 -11.73 -8.63 -6.84
N GLN A 311 -12.74 -8.69 -7.71
CA GLN A 311 -13.09 -9.90 -8.45
C GLN A 311 -12.06 -10.23 -9.53
N LEU A 312 -11.52 -9.21 -10.21
CA LEU A 312 -10.49 -9.36 -11.23
C LEU A 312 -9.14 -9.78 -10.62
N ASP A 313 -8.76 -9.14 -9.51
CA ASP A 313 -7.53 -9.36 -8.77
C ASP A 313 -7.81 -9.37 -7.27
N SER A 314 -8.00 -10.58 -6.75
CA SER A 314 -8.24 -10.82 -5.32
C SER A 314 -7.08 -10.41 -4.41
N THR A 315 -5.89 -10.17 -4.98
CA THR A 315 -4.69 -9.74 -4.25
C THR A 315 -4.49 -8.23 -4.24
N SER A 316 -5.38 -7.46 -4.87
CA SER A 316 -5.30 -6.01 -4.93
C SER A 316 -5.41 -5.37 -3.55
N THR A 317 -4.28 -4.89 -3.01
CA THR A 317 -4.23 -4.15 -1.74
C THR A 317 -5.00 -2.84 -1.82
N ILE A 318 -5.02 -2.19 -2.99
CA ILE A 318 -5.77 -0.95 -3.23
C ILE A 318 -7.27 -1.21 -3.06
N ALA A 319 -7.81 -2.25 -3.71
CA ALA A 319 -9.23 -2.59 -3.56
C ALA A 319 -9.56 -2.95 -2.11
N ALA A 320 -8.71 -3.76 -1.46
CA ALA A 320 -8.92 -4.17 -0.07
C ALA A 320 -9.01 -2.97 0.90
N GLU A 321 -8.11 -1.99 0.75
CA GLU A 321 -8.08 -0.80 1.59
C GLU A 321 -9.22 0.17 1.28
N TRP A 322 -9.48 0.48 0.01
CA TRP A 322 -10.55 1.42 -0.34
C TRP A 322 -11.93 0.87 -0.03
N LEU A 323 -12.19 -0.43 -0.23
CA LEU A 323 -13.45 -1.04 0.21
C LEU A 323 -13.60 -0.88 1.73
N ARG A 324 -12.54 -1.12 2.52
CA ARG A 324 -12.59 -0.91 3.98
C ARG A 324 -12.93 0.54 4.31
N VAL A 325 -12.25 1.51 3.70
CA VAL A 325 -12.48 2.96 3.95
C VAL A 325 -13.91 3.36 3.57
N LEU A 326 -14.37 2.95 2.38
CA LEU A 326 -15.67 3.32 1.83
C LEU A 326 -16.83 2.50 2.40
N GLN A 327 -16.60 1.47 3.21
CA GLN A 327 -17.65 0.71 3.89
C GLN A 327 -17.82 1.11 5.35
N ARG A 328 -16.84 1.79 5.96
CA ARG A 328 -17.00 2.39 7.30
C ARG A 328 -18.18 3.39 7.27
N LYS A 329 -19.07 3.24 8.24
CA LYS A 329 -20.25 4.10 8.43
C LYS A 329 -19.82 5.41 9.08
#